data_AF-A0A2J6PHM9-F1
#
_entry.id   AF-A0A2J6PHM9-F1
#
_cell.length_a   1.000
_cell.length_b   1.000
_cell.length_c   1.000
_cell.angle_alpha   90.00
_cell.angle_beta   90.00
_cell.angle_gamma   90.00
#
_symmetry.space_group_name_H-M   'P 1'
#
loop_
_entity.id
_entity.type
_entity.pdbx_description
1 polymer ?
#
loop_
_entity_poly.entity_id
_entity_poly.type
_entity_poly.pdbx_seq_one_letter_code
_entity_poly.pdbx_strand_id
1 'polypeptide(L)'
;MTENLRLPPPAVGQNFVTISALEGGSLTLPKSLFITNADPEKRTTVPSLCFLIKHTSPSADKNKTTKLVFDLGLKRDFSGYTAAQQHHISQRQPTSTSPDTAASLRNGGVKPEDVDVVVLSHVHWDHVGTPSDFPNAKFVVGSGTLDLLANGGGYLYPKELFHHDELPFDRTYELPPVEGGKGLRAARKQTVHKWEKWDGFELDVVDYFGDGSLFVVDAPGHLFGHVNLLARIGVGRWVYLGGDCCHDVRILKGESDVATYSDGCGG
;
A
#
# COMPACT_ATOMS: atom_id res chain seq x y z
N MET A 1 -8.67 28.26 18.79
CA MET A 1 -7.24 28.35 18.43
C MET A 1 -6.88 27.00 17.85
N THR A 2 -6.69 26.90 16.54
CA THR A 2 -6.18 25.68 15.92
C THR A 2 -4.74 25.52 16.36
N GLU A 3 -4.45 24.57 17.26
CA GLU A 3 -3.07 24.16 17.47
C GLU A 3 -2.49 23.81 16.10
N ASN A 4 -1.34 24.40 15.77
CA ASN A 4 -0.65 24.08 14.53
C ASN A 4 -0.17 22.63 14.64
N LEU A 5 -0.98 21.71 14.12
CA LEU A 5 -0.65 20.30 13.93
C LEU A 5 0.71 20.19 13.25
N ARG A 6 1.67 19.60 13.95
CA ARG A 6 3.05 19.42 13.48
C ARG A 6 3.47 17.99 13.74
N LEU A 7 4.03 17.36 12.71
CA LEU A 7 4.71 16.07 12.85
C LEU A 7 5.91 16.22 13.80
N PRO A 8 6.25 15.19 14.60
CA PRO A 8 7.28 15.29 15.62
C PRO A 8 8.65 15.62 15.02
N PRO A 9 9.48 16.46 15.68
CA PRO A 9 10.86 16.67 15.26
C PRO A 9 11.66 15.35 15.35
N PRO A 10 12.77 15.21 14.60
CA PRO A 10 13.61 14.04 14.74
C PRO A 10 14.33 14.04 16.09
N ALA A 11 14.61 12.85 16.64
CA ALA A 11 15.50 12.68 17.76
C ALA A 11 16.95 13.04 17.39
N VAL A 12 17.79 13.32 18.39
CA VAL A 12 19.22 13.60 18.17
C VAL A 12 19.89 12.36 17.57
N GLY A 13 20.51 12.52 16.40
CA GLY A 13 21.18 11.42 15.70
C GLY A 13 20.22 10.41 15.05
N GLN A 14 18.94 10.74 14.90
CA GLN A 14 17.96 9.86 14.27
C GLN A 14 18.31 9.59 12.79
N ASN A 15 18.10 8.35 12.36
CA ASN A 15 18.20 7.98 10.95
C ASN A 15 17.02 8.49 10.13
N PHE A 16 17.26 8.62 8.83
CA PHE A 16 16.25 8.91 7.83
C PHE A 16 16.21 7.79 6.81
N VAL A 17 15.03 7.52 6.27
CA VAL A 17 14.91 6.62 5.12
C VAL A 17 15.16 7.37 3.82
N THR A 18 15.57 6.64 2.79
CA THR A 18 15.54 7.13 1.40
C THR A 18 14.42 6.45 0.65
N ILE A 19 13.84 7.15 -0.32
CA ILE A 19 12.72 6.67 -1.13
C ILE A 19 13.07 6.82 -2.60
N SER A 20 12.82 5.78 -3.38
CA SER A 20 12.88 5.79 -4.84
C SER A 20 11.55 5.30 -5.39
N ALA A 21 10.94 6.08 -6.28
CA ALA A 21 9.78 5.62 -7.04
C ALA A 21 10.20 4.51 -8.02
N LEU A 22 9.36 3.51 -8.15
CA LEU A 22 9.50 2.39 -9.07
C LEU A 22 8.28 2.39 -9.98
N GLU A 23 8.51 2.20 -11.27
CA GLU A 23 7.43 1.96 -12.21
C GLU A 23 6.92 0.51 -12.00
N GLY A 24 5.63 0.38 -11.72
CA GLY A 24 4.93 -0.89 -11.55
C GLY A 24 3.92 -1.15 -12.67
N GLY A 25 4.15 -0.58 -13.85
CA GLY A 25 3.20 -0.55 -14.95
C GLY A 25 2.22 0.64 -14.90
N SER A 26 1.22 0.61 -15.77
CA SER A 26 0.18 1.64 -15.86
C SER A 26 -1.17 1.03 -16.25
N LEU A 27 -2.23 1.73 -15.87
CA LEU A 27 -3.62 1.36 -16.14
C LEU A 27 -4.45 2.60 -16.43
N THR A 28 -5.60 2.40 -17.08
CA THR A 28 -6.49 3.49 -17.47
C THR A 28 -7.77 3.48 -16.66
N LEU A 29 -7.96 4.56 -15.90
CA LEU A 29 -9.04 4.73 -14.94
C LEU A 29 -10.16 5.61 -15.53
N PRO A 30 -11.43 5.18 -15.51
CA PRO A 30 -12.56 6.06 -15.77
C PRO A 30 -12.74 7.05 -14.61
N LYS A 31 -12.70 8.35 -14.88
CA LYS A 31 -12.70 9.39 -13.83
C LYS A 31 -13.98 9.41 -13.00
N SER A 32 -15.10 9.07 -13.61
CA SER A 32 -16.40 8.94 -12.95
C SER A 32 -16.39 7.96 -11.79
N LEU A 33 -15.40 7.06 -11.73
CA LEU A 33 -15.29 6.16 -10.60
C LEU A 33 -14.63 6.74 -9.34
N PHE A 34 -14.03 7.92 -9.43
CA PHE A 34 -13.17 8.45 -8.36
C PHE A 34 -13.57 9.84 -7.88
N ILE A 35 -14.15 10.67 -8.75
CA ILE A 35 -14.53 12.04 -8.42
C ILE A 35 -15.96 12.38 -8.84
N THR A 36 -16.63 13.23 -8.06
CA THR A 36 -17.96 13.76 -8.39
C THR A 36 -17.94 14.64 -9.64
N ASN A 37 -19.07 14.68 -10.36
CA ASN A 37 -19.25 15.50 -11.58
C ASN A 37 -18.21 15.28 -12.68
N ALA A 38 -17.58 14.10 -12.71
CA ALA A 38 -16.67 13.76 -13.80
C ALA A 38 -17.45 13.57 -15.10
N ASP A 39 -16.81 13.91 -16.22
CA ASP A 39 -17.24 13.44 -17.54
C ASP A 39 -17.22 11.90 -17.54
N PRO A 40 -18.37 11.24 -17.78
CA PRO A 40 -18.50 9.78 -17.68
C PRO A 40 -17.64 9.02 -18.68
N GLU A 41 -17.29 9.64 -19.81
CA GLU A 41 -16.45 9.03 -20.85
C GLU A 41 -14.95 9.30 -20.61
N LYS A 42 -14.62 10.25 -19.71
CA LYS A 42 -13.24 10.65 -19.50
C LYS A 42 -12.47 9.57 -18.76
N ARG A 43 -11.43 9.09 -19.44
CA ARG A 43 -10.46 8.12 -18.94
C ARG A 43 -9.08 8.74 -18.79
N THR A 44 -8.28 8.27 -17.86
CA THR A 44 -6.91 8.75 -17.65
C THR A 44 -6.00 7.58 -17.35
N THR A 45 -4.93 7.44 -18.15
CA THR A 45 -3.86 6.48 -17.87
C THR A 45 -3.00 7.02 -16.72
N VAL A 46 -2.86 6.23 -15.67
CA VAL A 46 -2.09 6.54 -14.47
C VAL A 46 -1.05 5.45 -14.23
N PRO A 47 0.10 5.78 -13.63
CA PRO A 47 1.05 4.77 -13.19
C PRO A 47 0.47 3.98 -12.01
N SER A 48 0.74 2.68 -11.96
CA SER A 48 0.71 1.97 -10.68
C SER A 48 2.09 2.09 -10.04
N LEU A 49 2.20 3.01 -9.08
CA LEU A 49 3.46 3.38 -8.47
C LEU A 49 3.80 2.44 -7.31
N CYS A 50 5.07 2.05 -7.27
CA CYS A 50 5.67 1.32 -6.17
C CYS A 50 6.84 2.12 -5.62
N PHE A 51 7.31 1.81 -4.41
CA PHE A 51 8.39 2.59 -3.80
C PHE A 51 9.42 1.69 -3.12
N LEU A 52 10.70 1.85 -3.50
CA LEU A 52 11.82 1.29 -2.75
C LEU A 52 12.19 2.23 -1.61
N ILE A 53 12.15 1.72 -0.39
CA ILE A 53 12.53 2.41 0.83
C ILE A 53 13.79 1.73 1.38
N LYS A 54 14.86 2.50 1.60
CA LYS A 54 16.08 2.00 2.24
C LYS A 54 16.23 2.60 3.62
N HIS A 55 16.44 1.74 4.60
CA HIS A 55 16.70 2.07 6.00
C HIS A 55 18.05 1.48 6.43
N THR A 56 18.93 2.28 7.01
CA THR A 56 20.23 1.82 7.53
C THR A 56 20.19 1.90 9.05
N SER A 57 20.27 0.75 9.74
CA SER A 57 20.19 0.70 11.20
C SER A 57 21.43 1.32 11.86
N PRO A 58 21.30 2.02 13.00
CA PRO A 58 22.45 2.55 13.76
C PRO A 58 23.04 1.51 14.73
N SER A 59 22.42 0.33 14.87
CA SER A 59 22.82 -0.75 15.78
C SER A 59 24.14 -1.43 15.36
N ALA A 60 24.64 -2.36 16.18
CA ALA A 60 25.97 -2.99 16.17
C ALA A 60 26.48 -3.52 14.81
N ASP A 61 25.60 -3.68 13.84
CA ASP A 61 25.92 -4.04 12.45
C ASP A 61 25.75 -2.82 11.54
N LYS A 62 26.63 -1.82 11.70
CA LYS A 62 26.57 -0.46 11.10
C LYS A 62 26.49 -0.42 9.56
N ASN A 63 26.50 -1.57 8.89
CA ASN A 63 26.44 -1.71 7.43
C ASN A 63 25.17 -2.38 6.91
N LYS A 64 24.24 -2.82 7.77
CA LYS A 64 23.03 -3.49 7.29
C LYS A 64 21.98 -2.45 6.88
N THR A 65 21.68 -2.42 5.58
CA THR A 65 20.59 -1.63 5.01
C THR A 65 19.42 -2.55 4.67
N THR A 66 18.30 -2.34 5.34
CA THR A 66 17.02 -2.98 5.00
C THR A 66 16.44 -2.31 3.75
N LYS A 67 16.09 -3.13 2.77
CA LYS A 67 15.36 -2.74 1.55
C LYS A 67 13.91 -3.18 1.68
N LEU A 68 13.03 -2.21 1.84
CA LEU A 68 11.58 -2.40 1.89
C LEU A 68 10.98 -1.91 0.57
N VAL A 69 10.06 -2.66 -0.01
CA VAL A 69 9.27 -2.23 -1.16
C VAL A 69 7.82 -2.02 -0.72
N PHE A 70 7.26 -0.85 -1.02
CA PHE A 70 5.85 -0.54 -0.79
C PHE A 70 5.08 -0.64 -2.10
N ASP A 71 4.11 -1.57 -2.13
CA ASP A 71 3.39 -2.06 -3.31
C ASP A 71 4.28 -2.68 -4.41
N LEU A 72 3.66 -3.50 -5.26
CA LEU A 72 4.33 -4.26 -6.33
C LEU A 72 3.72 -4.02 -7.72
N GLY A 73 2.68 -3.21 -7.84
CA GLY A 73 2.14 -2.77 -9.11
C GLY A 73 1.32 -3.84 -9.83
N LEU A 74 1.32 -3.79 -11.16
CA LEU A 74 0.67 -4.79 -12.01
C LEU A 74 1.54 -6.06 -12.11
N LYS A 75 0.90 -7.23 -12.25
CA LYS A 75 1.56 -8.46 -12.67
C LYS A 75 2.15 -8.28 -14.05
N ARG A 76 3.35 -8.82 -14.26
CA ARG A 76 4.01 -8.87 -15.56
C ARG A 76 3.19 -9.68 -16.57
N ASP A 77 2.62 -10.79 -16.11
CA ASP A 77 1.76 -11.69 -16.88
C ASP A 77 0.34 -11.71 -16.30
N PHE A 78 -0.62 -11.24 -17.08
CA PHE A 78 -2.03 -11.18 -16.68
C PHE A 78 -2.70 -12.55 -16.61
N SER A 79 -2.10 -13.61 -17.17
CA SER A 79 -2.60 -14.97 -16.98
C SER A 79 -2.57 -15.41 -15.51
N GLY A 80 -1.73 -14.77 -14.70
CA GLY A 80 -1.65 -14.96 -13.25
C GLY A 80 -2.77 -14.29 -12.45
N TYR A 81 -3.67 -13.53 -13.08
CA TYR A 81 -4.88 -13.00 -12.44
C TYR A 81 -6.07 -13.96 -12.59
N THR A 82 -7.02 -13.91 -11.65
CA THR A 82 -8.28 -14.66 -11.74
C THR A 82 -9.08 -14.22 -12.97
N ALA A 83 -10.02 -15.05 -13.43
CA ALA A 83 -10.89 -14.68 -14.55
C ALA A 83 -11.70 -13.40 -14.28
N ALA A 84 -12.15 -13.19 -13.04
CA ALA A 84 -12.88 -11.98 -12.66
C ALA A 84 -11.96 -10.74 -12.65
N GLN A 85 -10.72 -10.88 -12.18
CA GLN A 85 -9.71 -9.81 -12.27
C GLN A 85 -9.38 -9.48 -13.74
N GLN A 86 -9.16 -10.48 -14.60
CA GLN A 86 -8.93 -10.26 -16.04
C GLN A 86 -10.11 -9.54 -16.70
N HIS A 87 -11.34 -9.91 -16.35
CA HIS A 87 -12.53 -9.19 -16.79
C HIS A 87 -12.52 -7.73 -16.32
N HIS A 88 -12.20 -7.47 -15.04
CA HIS A 88 -12.06 -6.11 -14.52
C HIS A 88 -10.98 -5.31 -15.27
N ILE A 89 -9.82 -5.91 -15.53
CA ILE A 89 -8.70 -5.33 -16.27
C ILE A 89 -9.07 -4.96 -17.71
N SER A 90 -9.95 -5.73 -18.35
CA SER A 90 -10.46 -5.40 -19.70
C SER A 90 -11.15 -4.04 -19.75
N GLN A 91 -11.68 -3.57 -18.61
CA GLN A 91 -12.34 -2.27 -18.47
C GLN A 91 -11.37 -1.14 -18.09
N ARG A 92 -10.06 -1.42 -18.04
CA ARG A 92 -8.99 -0.51 -17.59
C ARG A 92 -7.93 -0.24 -18.66
N GLN A 93 -8.28 -0.41 -19.92
CA GLN A 93 -7.36 -0.27 -21.06
C GLN A 93 -7.18 1.19 -21.53
N PRO A 94 -6.00 1.54 -22.07
CA PRO A 94 -4.80 0.69 -22.17
C PRO A 94 -4.12 0.42 -20.83
N THR A 95 -3.48 -0.74 -20.71
CA THR A 95 -2.57 -1.12 -19.62
C THR A 95 -1.16 -1.37 -20.14
N SER A 96 -0.14 -1.06 -19.33
CA SER A 96 1.26 -1.46 -19.57
C SER A 96 1.80 -2.22 -18.36
N THR A 97 2.48 -3.33 -18.58
CA THR A 97 3.16 -4.11 -17.53
C THR A 97 4.68 -3.96 -17.57
N SER A 98 5.20 -3.06 -18.42
CA SER A 98 6.63 -2.85 -18.58
C SER A 98 7.01 -1.37 -18.44
N PRO A 99 8.05 -1.06 -17.63
CA PRO A 99 8.66 -1.99 -16.70
C PRO A 99 7.69 -2.34 -15.55
N ASP A 100 7.82 -3.56 -15.03
CA ASP A 100 7.20 -3.95 -13.76
C ASP A 100 8.14 -3.64 -12.59
N THR A 101 7.66 -3.80 -11.36
CA THR A 101 8.43 -3.45 -10.15
C THR A 101 9.78 -4.17 -10.07
N ALA A 102 9.83 -5.45 -10.49
CA ALA A 102 11.07 -6.22 -10.49
C ALA A 102 12.07 -5.68 -11.54
N ALA A 103 11.62 -5.33 -12.74
CA ALA A 103 12.46 -4.68 -13.75
C ALA A 103 12.92 -3.28 -13.30
N SER A 104 12.02 -2.49 -12.70
CA SER A 104 12.34 -1.16 -12.14
C SER A 104 13.43 -1.22 -11.07
N LEU A 105 13.37 -2.21 -10.16
CA LEU A 105 14.43 -2.44 -9.18
C LEU A 105 15.77 -2.76 -9.85
N ARG A 106 15.76 -3.68 -10.83
CA ARG A 106 16.99 -4.07 -11.55
C ARG A 106 17.60 -2.89 -12.30
N ASN A 107 16.77 -2.05 -12.92
CA ASN A 107 17.21 -0.81 -13.57
C ASN A 107 17.85 0.17 -12.56
N GLY A 108 17.37 0.19 -11.32
CA GLY A 108 17.96 0.94 -10.20
C GLY A 108 19.14 0.25 -9.51
N GLY A 109 19.64 -0.88 -10.04
CA GLY A 109 20.77 -1.62 -9.48
C GLY A 109 20.46 -2.44 -8.23
N VAL A 110 19.19 -2.70 -7.92
CA VAL A 110 18.75 -3.55 -6.81
C VAL A 110 18.15 -4.84 -7.37
N LYS A 111 18.64 -5.98 -6.90
CA LYS A 111 18.04 -7.26 -7.27
C LYS A 111 16.77 -7.49 -6.44
N PRO A 112 15.65 -7.96 -7.02
CA PRO A 112 14.45 -8.32 -6.25
C PRO A 112 14.72 -9.31 -5.09
N GLU A 113 15.72 -10.17 -5.25
CA GLU A 113 16.19 -11.12 -4.24
C GLU A 113 16.88 -10.44 -3.04
N ASP A 114 17.34 -9.20 -3.19
CA ASP A 114 17.96 -8.39 -2.13
C ASP A 114 16.93 -7.56 -1.34
N VAL A 115 15.64 -7.69 -1.65
CA VAL A 115 14.53 -7.05 -0.92
C VAL A 115 14.23 -7.85 0.34
N ASP A 116 14.29 -7.18 1.49
CA ASP A 116 14.07 -7.79 2.79
C ASP A 116 12.58 -7.83 3.17
N VAL A 117 11.82 -6.82 2.74
CA VAL A 117 10.41 -6.63 3.12
C VAL A 117 9.61 -6.13 1.93
N VAL A 118 8.43 -6.70 1.71
CA VAL A 118 7.37 -6.10 0.90
C VAL A 118 6.23 -5.72 1.84
N VAL A 119 5.85 -4.45 1.84
CA VAL A 119 4.62 -3.97 2.47
C VAL A 119 3.62 -3.69 1.35
N LEU A 120 2.44 -4.29 1.39
CA LEU A 120 1.37 -3.89 0.48
C LEU A 120 0.45 -2.92 1.20
N SER A 121 0.15 -1.79 0.53
CA SER A 121 -0.88 -0.86 0.98
C SER A 121 -2.22 -1.58 1.09
N HIS A 122 -2.55 -2.40 0.10
CA HIS A 122 -3.70 -3.29 0.07
C HIS A 122 -3.54 -4.32 -1.08
N VAL A 123 -4.54 -5.18 -1.30
CA VAL A 123 -4.45 -6.33 -2.23
C VAL A 123 -5.35 -6.22 -3.46
N HIS A 124 -5.55 -5.01 -3.99
CA HIS A 124 -6.07 -4.90 -5.36
C HIS A 124 -5.06 -5.39 -6.39
N TRP A 125 -5.59 -5.82 -7.54
CA TRP A 125 -4.83 -6.46 -8.62
C TRP A 125 -3.66 -5.59 -9.12
N ASP A 126 -3.80 -4.27 -9.07
CA ASP A 126 -2.80 -3.29 -9.50
C ASP A 126 -1.80 -2.89 -8.40
N HIS A 127 -1.84 -3.54 -7.22
CA HIS A 127 -0.87 -3.33 -6.13
C HIS A 127 -0.04 -4.58 -5.78
N VAL A 128 -0.54 -5.77 -6.11
CA VAL A 128 0.05 -7.05 -5.69
C VAL A 128 1.23 -7.52 -6.53
N GLY A 129 1.35 -7.06 -7.78
CA GLY A 129 2.42 -7.41 -8.71
C GLY A 129 2.71 -8.91 -8.78
N THR A 130 3.99 -9.27 -8.85
CA THR A 130 4.47 -10.66 -8.98
C THR A 130 5.26 -11.09 -7.73
N PRO A 131 4.61 -11.54 -6.63
CA PRO A 131 5.29 -11.86 -5.37
C PRO A 131 6.41 -12.91 -5.46
N SER A 132 6.35 -13.80 -6.46
CA SER A 132 7.38 -14.83 -6.70
C SER A 132 8.74 -14.25 -7.09
N ASP A 133 8.80 -13.02 -7.59
CA ASP A 133 10.06 -12.34 -7.93
C ASP A 133 10.86 -11.94 -6.67
N PHE A 134 10.26 -11.98 -5.48
CA PHE A 134 10.86 -11.50 -4.22
C PHE A 134 11.08 -12.64 -3.23
N PRO A 135 11.85 -13.70 -3.53
CA PRO A 135 11.84 -14.96 -2.76
C PRO A 135 12.31 -14.82 -1.30
N ASN A 136 13.13 -13.82 -1.00
CA ASN A 136 13.70 -13.62 0.34
C ASN A 136 12.91 -12.66 1.22
N ALA A 137 11.96 -11.90 0.65
CA ALA A 137 11.24 -10.87 1.37
C ALA A 137 10.28 -11.43 2.44
N LYS A 138 10.10 -10.72 3.54
CA LYS A 138 8.91 -10.88 4.38
C LYS A 138 7.78 -10.04 3.78
N PHE A 139 6.58 -10.61 3.64
CA PHE A 139 5.40 -9.86 3.23
C PHE A 139 4.66 -9.36 4.47
N VAL A 140 4.33 -8.07 4.49
CA VAL A 140 3.57 -7.41 5.54
C VAL A 140 2.35 -6.74 4.90
N VAL A 141 1.18 -6.99 5.49
CA VAL A 141 -0.11 -6.46 5.02
C VAL A 141 -0.93 -5.98 6.23
N GLY A 142 -1.92 -5.13 6.02
CA GLY A 142 -2.82 -4.74 7.11
C GLY A 142 -3.70 -5.88 7.61
N SER A 143 -4.26 -5.71 8.80
CA SER A 143 -5.08 -6.74 9.44
C SER A 143 -6.36 -7.02 8.64
N GLY A 144 -6.73 -8.30 8.48
CA GLY A 144 -7.91 -8.73 7.72
C GLY A 144 -7.65 -8.99 6.24
N THR A 145 -6.44 -8.73 5.74
CA THR A 145 -6.07 -8.96 4.34
C THR A 145 -6.15 -10.44 3.96
N LEU A 146 -5.66 -11.36 4.80
CA LEU A 146 -5.67 -12.79 4.48
C LEU A 146 -7.08 -13.38 4.48
N ASP A 147 -7.96 -12.89 5.36
CA ASP A 147 -9.39 -13.24 5.32
C ASP A 147 -10.05 -12.72 4.04
N LEU A 148 -9.78 -11.48 3.65
CA LEU A 148 -10.25 -10.91 2.39
C LEU A 148 -9.81 -11.75 1.18
N LEU A 149 -8.54 -12.16 1.14
CA LEU A 149 -8.02 -13.01 0.05
C LEU A 149 -8.73 -14.37 -0.03
N ALA A 150 -9.12 -14.93 1.12
CA ALA A 150 -9.79 -16.23 1.19
C ALA A 150 -11.30 -16.16 0.93
N ASN A 151 -11.95 -15.08 1.37
CA ASN A 151 -13.40 -15.03 1.55
C ASN A 151 -14.09 -13.86 0.84
N GLY A 152 -13.34 -12.88 0.35
CA GLY A 152 -13.89 -11.63 -0.17
C GLY A 152 -14.34 -10.65 0.93
N GLY A 153 -14.70 -9.45 0.49
CA GLY A 153 -15.12 -8.33 1.35
C GLY A 153 -16.62 -8.05 1.36
N GLY A 154 -17.43 -8.83 0.63
CA GLY A 154 -18.88 -8.67 0.53
C GLY A 154 -19.33 -8.39 -0.90
N TYR A 155 -20.49 -7.75 -1.07
CA TYR A 155 -21.11 -7.55 -2.39
C TYR A 155 -20.22 -6.72 -3.34
N LEU A 156 -19.60 -5.64 -2.85
CA LEU A 156 -18.70 -4.79 -3.64
C LEU A 156 -17.32 -5.44 -3.89
N TYR A 157 -16.95 -6.41 -3.04
CA TYR A 157 -15.67 -7.12 -3.09
C TYR A 157 -15.91 -8.62 -3.09
N PRO A 158 -16.52 -9.16 -4.16
CA PRO A 158 -16.86 -10.57 -4.24
C PRO A 158 -15.59 -11.43 -4.25
N LYS A 159 -15.69 -12.66 -3.74
CA LYS A 159 -14.55 -13.57 -3.54
C LYS A 159 -13.78 -13.83 -4.83
N GLU A 160 -14.44 -13.82 -5.99
CA GLU A 160 -13.85 -14.11 -7.29
C GLU A 160 -12.79 -13.09 -7.73
N LEU A 161 -12.82 -11.88 -7.16
CA LEU A 161 -11.78 -10.85 -7.36
C LEU A 161 -10.51 -11.12 -6.57
N PHE A 162 -10.51 -12.13 -5.69
CA PHE A 162 -9.40 -12.44 -4.81
C PHE A 162 -8.99 -13.91 -4.92
N HIS A 163 -7.76 -14.19 -4.53
CA HIS A 163 -7.23 -15.55 -4.48
C HIS A 163 -6.43 -15.76 -3.20
N HIS A 164 -6.69 -16.84 -2.48
CA HIS A 164 -6.03 -17.12 -1.20
C HIS A 164 -4.50 -17.32 -1.31
N ASP A 165 -4.02 -17.80 -2.47
CA ASP A 165 -2.59 -17.99 -2.75
C ASP A 165 -1.96 -16.79 -3.47
N GLU A 166 -2.63 -15.63 -3.50
CA GLU A 166 -2.08 -14.40 -4.11
C GLU A 166 -0.73 -14.01 -3.48
N LEU A 167 -0.56 -14.28 -2.18
CA LEU A 167 0.63 -13.98 -1.40
C LEU A 167 1.27 -15.26 -0.85
N PRO A 168 2.61 -15.30 -0.68
CA PRO A 168 3.31 -16.46 -0.15
C PRO A 168 3.01 -16.64 1.35
N PHE A 169 2.12 -17.56 1.67
CA PHE A 169 1.54 -17.75 3.02
C PHE A 169 2.60 -17.98 4.12
N ASP A 170 3.64 -18.75 3.81
CA ASP A 170 4.75 -19.11 4.70
C ASP A 170 5.58 -17.90 5.16
N ARG A 171 5.52 -16.78 4.44
CA ARG A 171 6.28 -15.56 4.73
C ARG A 171 5.45 -14.27 4.70
N THR A 172 4.13 -14.38 4.67
CA THR A 172 3.19 -13.27 4.85
C THR A 172 2.74 -13.15 6.30
N TYR A 173 2.69 -11.92 6.82
CA TYR A 173 2.30 -11.58 8.18
C TYR A 173 1.38 -10.36 8.16
N GLU A 174 0.29 -10.40 8.90
CA GLU A 174 -0.54 -9.21 9.08
C GLU A 174 0.06 -8.29 10.15
N LEU A 175 -0.11 -6.98 10.01
CA LEU A 175 -0.07 -6.09 11.16
C LEU A 175 -1.16 -6.52 12.15
N PRO A 176 -0.94 -6.40 13.47
CA PRO A 176 -2.00 -6.69 14.43
C PRO A 176 -3.21 -5.79 14.16
N PRO A 177 -4.42 -6.16 14.58
CA PRO A 177 -5.56 -5.25 14.50
C PRO A 177 -5.33 -4.02 15.40
N VAL A 178 -5.79 -2.84 14.96
CA VAL A 178 -5.85 -1.65 15.80
C VAL A 178 -6.77 -1.90 17.00
N GLU A 179 -6.40 -1.39 18.18
CA GLU A 179 -7.21 -1.55 19.40
C GLU A 179 -8.62 -0.97 19.22
N GLY A 180 -9.64 -1.76 19.60
CA GLY A 180 -11.05 -1.40 19.39
C GLY A 180 -11.59 -1.69 17.99
N GLY A 181 -10.73 -2.03 17.02
CA GLY A 181 -11.13 -2.60 15.74
C GLY A 181 -11.80 -3.96 15.95
N LYS A 182 -12.84 -4.26 15.15
CA LYS A 182 -13.44 -5.60 15.13
C LYS A 182 -12.43 -6.57 14.50
N GLY A 183 -11.49 -7.08 15.29
CA GLY A 183 -10.47 -8.07 14.91
C GLY A 183 -11.02 -9.43 14.44
N LEU A 184 -12.30 -9.49 14.05
CA LEU A 184 -13.02 -10.67 13.59
C LEU A 184 -12.41 -11.30 12.33
N ARG A 185 -11.59 -10.54 11.59
CA ARG A 185 -10.92 -10.98 10.36
C ARG A 185 -9.40 -11.12 10.48
N ALA A 186 -8.82 -10.79 11.63
CA ALA A 186 -7.37 -10.76 11.80
C ALA A 186 -6.78 -12.18 11.71
N ALA A 187 -5.69 -12.34 10.96
CA ALA A 187 -4.95 -13.58 10.91
C ALA A 187 -4.23 -13.85 12.24
N ARG A 188 -4.01 -15.13 12.56
CA ARG A 188 -3.20 -15.52 13.74
C ARG A 188 -1.72 -15.16 13.58
N LYS A 189 -1.22 -15.16 12.33
CA LYS A 189 0.18 -14.90 12.01
C LYS A 189 0.38 -13.39 11.81
N GLN A 190 0.88 -12.75 12.85
CA GLN A 190 1.02 -11.30 12.91
C GLN A 190 2.47 -10.87 13.06
N THR A 191 2.77 -9.63 12.71
CA THR A 191 4.03 -8.99 13.08
C THR A 191 4.07 -8.71 14.59
N VAL A 192 5.27 -8.45 15.12
CA VAL A 192 5.48 -8.13 16.54
C VAL A 192 5.20 -6.66 16.89
N HIS A 193 4.74 -5.87 15.93
CA HIS A 193 4.59 -4.42 16.08
C HIS A 193 3.39 -4.11 16.96
N LYS A 194 3.30 -2.87 17.42
CA LYS A 194 2.16 -2.39 18.22
C LYS A 194 1.71 -1.04 17.67
N TRP A 195 0.40 -0.85 17.64
CA TRP A 195 -0.19 0.43 17.29
C TRP A 195 -0.02 1.41 18.45
N GLU A 196 0.30 2.64 18.11
CA GLU A 196 0.38 3.79 18.99
C GLU A 196 -0.54 4.88 18.44
N LYS A 197 -1.23 5.59 19.34
CA LYS A 197 -2.02 6.75 18.95
C LYS A 197 -1.11 7.96 18.84
N TRP A 198 -1.16 8.62 17.68
CA TRP A 198 -0.59 9.95 17.53
C TRP A 198 -1.63 11.02 17.87
N ASP A 199 -1.51 11.51 19.10
CA ASP A 199 -2.33 12.61 19.61
C ASP A 199 -2.26 13.82 18.67
N GLY A 200 -3.41 14.46 18.46
CA GLY A 200 -3.59 15.58 17.53
C GLY A 200 -4.04 15.16 16.13
N PHE A 201 -3.51 14.06 15.57
CA PHE A 201 -3.91 13.60 14.23
C PHE A 201 -5.06 12.58 14.25
N GLU A 202 -5.41 12.04 15.43
CA GLU A 202 -6.36 10.92 15.58
C GLU A 202 -6.00 9.71 14.69
N LEU A 203 -4.69 9.47 14.51
CA LEU A 203 -4.16 8.38 13.70
C LEU A 203 -3.57 7.29 14.60
N ASP A 204 -3.87 6.04 14.28
CA ASP A 204 -3.16 4.87 14.79
C ASP A 204 -1.97 4.58 13.87
N VAL A 205 -0.76 4.55 14.46
CA VAL A 205 0.49 4.36 13.73
C VAL A 205 1.35 3.25 14.33
N VAL A 206 2.16 2.60 13.49
CA VAL A 206 3.21 1.66 13.88
C VAL A 206 4.55 2.24 13.45
N ASP A 207 5.46 2.48 14.39
CA ASP A 207 6.86 2.75 14.04
C ASP A 207 7.52 1.44 13.59
N TYR A 208 7.71 1.30 12.28
CA TYR A 208 8.12 0.03 11.67
C TYR A 208 9.55 -0.37 12.05
N PHE A 209 10.45 0.61 12.19
CA PHE A 209 11.84 0.37 12.57
C PHE A 209 12.12 0.64 14.05
N GLY A 210 11.18 1.27 14.76
CA GLY A 210 11.33 1.64 16.17
C GLY A 210 12.29 2.80 16.41
N ASP A 211 12.64 3.56 15.35
CA ASP A 211 13.53 4.71 15.40
C ASP A 211 12.90 6.00 14.85
N GLY A 212 11.60 5.97 14.58
CA GLY A 212 10.79 7.10 14.11
C GLY A 212 11.05 7.52 12.67
N SER A 213 11.72 6.68 11.87
CA SER A 213 12.06 6.98 10.47
C SER A 213 10.99 6.55 9.46
N LEU A 214 10.19 5.53 9.77
CA LEU A 214 9.10 5.04 8.94
C LEU A 214 7.93 4.59 9.80
N PHE A 215 6.77 5.21 9.59
CA PHE A 215 5.53 4.83 10.25
C PHE A 215 4.60 4.16 9.24
N VAL A 216 4.02 3.03 9.61
CA VAL A 216 2.81 2.52 8.98
C VAL A 216 1.62 3.23 9.62
N VAL A 217 0.66 3.68 8.82
CA VAL A 217 -0.54 4.38 9.29
C VAL A 217 -1.75 3.53 8.93
N ASP A 218 -2.63 3.29 9.90
CA ASP A 218 -3.92 2.63 9.64
C ASP A 218 -4.76 3.55 8.76
N ALA A 219 -5.25 3.03 7.64
CA ALA A 219 -5.92 3.83 6.61
C ALA A 219 -7.22 3.14 6.13
N PRO A 220 -8.16 2.85 7.05
CA PRO A 220 -9.37 2.12 6.70
C PRO A 220 -10.27 2.92 5.75
N GLY A 221 -10.95 2.20 4.86
CA GLY A 221 -11.95 2.79 3.95
C GLY A 221 -11.92 2.11 2.59
N HIS A 222 -10.81 2.25 1.86
CA HIS A 222 -10.71 1.77 0.47
C HIS A 222 -10.81 0.24 0.35
N LEU A 223 -10.10 -0.50 1.19
CA LEU A 223 -10.17 -1.97 1.24
C LEU A 223 -9.85 -2.45 2.66
N PHE A 224 -10.28 -3.65 3.04
CA PHE A 224 -9.88 -4.24 4.31
C PHE A 224 -8.36 -4.38 4.39
N GLY A 225 -7.78 -3.98 5.53
CA GLY A 225 -6.34 -4.01 5.75
C GLY A 225 -5.58 -2.93 4.98
N HIS A 226 -6.24 -1.89 4.48
CA HIS A 226 -5.56 -0.77 3.81
C HIS A 226 -4.66 0.00 4.79
N VAL A 227 -3.39 0.20 4.40
CA VAL A 227 -2.39 0.91 5.18
C VAL A 227 -1.57 1.86 4.31
N ASN A 228 -1.10 2.92 4.95
CA ASN A 228 -0.24 3.93 4.33
C ASN A 228 1.15 3.95 4.98
N LEU A 229 2.12 4.60 4.33
CA LEU A 229 3.42 4.89 4.93
C LEU A 229 3.65 6.38 5.09
N LEU A 230 4.10 6.79 6.27
CA LEU A 230 4.65 8.11 6.53
C LEU A 230 6.16 7.98 6.78
N ALA A 231 6.96 8.48 5.84
CA ALA A 231 8.39 8.31 5.81
C ALA A 231 9.12 9.62 6.12
N ARG A 232 10.05 9.58 7.07
CA ARG A 232 10.92 10.71 7.40
C ARG A 232 12.19 10.65 6.55
N ILE A 233 12.38 11.64 5.68
CA ILE A 233 13.49 11.69 4.71
C ILE A 233 14.54 12.76 5.05
N GLY A 234 14.37 13.46 6.17
CA GLY A 234 15.30 14.48 6.65
C GLY A 234 14.69 15.34 7.77
N VAL A 235 15.46 16.30 8.26
CA VAL A 235 14.98 17.26 9.28
C VAL A 235 13.82 18.08 8.70
N GLY A 236 12.63 17.94 9.28
CA GLY A 236 11.42 18.61 8.83
C GLY A 236 10.89 18.15 7.46
N ARG A 237 11.43 17.06 6.90
CA ARG A 237 11.06 16.56 5.56
C ARG A 237 10.41 15.19 5.67
N TRP A 238 9.22 15.08 5.08
CA TRP A 238 8.38 13.89 5.12
C TRP A 238 7.80 13.58 3.75
N VAL A 239 7.50 12.30 3.53
CA VAL A 239 6.73 11.81 2.39
C VAL A 239 5.61 10.93 2.93
N TYR A 240 4.39 11.15 2.45
CA TYR A 240 3.24 10.30 2.76
C TYR A 240 2.87 9.50 1.51
N LEU A 241 2.96 8.17 1.61
CA LEU A 241 2.59 7.23 0.57
C LEU A 241 1.19 6.70 0.91
N GLY A 242 0.18 7.28 0.26
CA GLY A 242 -1.22 7.13 0.65
C GLY A 242 -1.97 5.95 0.02
N GLY A 243 -1.30 5.11 -0.77
CA GLY A 243 -1.95 4.10 -1.61
C GLY A 243 -3.21 4.66 -2.28
N ASP A 244 -4.28 3.89 -2.19
CA ASP A 244 -5.60 4.24 -2.75
C ASP A 244 -6.52 5.05 -1.82
N CYS A 245 -5.98 5.78 -0.84
CA CYS A 245 -6.78 6.73 -0.05
C CYS A 245 -7.31 7.91 -0.87
N CYS A 246 -6.64 8.26 -1.97
CA CYS A 246 -7.05 9.37 -2.82
C CYS A 246 -6.49 9.26 -4.23
N HIS A 247 -7.36 9.01 -5.22
CA HIS A 247 -6.97 8.79 -6.61
C HIS A 247 -6.82 10.07 -7.46
N ASP A 248 -7.37 11.22 -7.03
CA ASP A 248 -7.31 12.46 -7.80
C ASP A 248 -6.93 13.65 -6.91
N VAL A 249 -5.93 14.42 -7.34
CA VAL A 249 -5.39 15.58 -6.61
C VAL A 249 -6.44 16.65 -6.30
N ARG A 250 -7.52 16.72 -7.07
CA ARG A 250 -8.61 17.67 -6.84
C ARG A 250 -9.33 17.40 -5.53
N ILE A 251 -9.39 16.14 -5.07
CA ILE A 251 -9.93 15.80 -3.75
C ILE A 251 -9.06 16.44 -2.66
N LEU A 252 -7.74 16.28 -2.74
CA LEU A 252 -6.80 16.86 -1.76
C LEU A 252 -6.83 18.39 -1.74
N LYS A 253 -7.12 19.02 -2.88
CA LYS A 253 -7.22 20.48 -3.00
C LYS A 253 -8.60 21.04 -2.63
N GLY A 254 -9.59 20.20 -2.35
CA GLY A 254 -10.98 20.62 -2.15
C GLY A 254 -11.65 21.15 -3.43
N GLU A 255 -11.14 20.77 -4.60
CA GLU A 255 -11.68 21.14 -5.92
C GLU A 255 -12.72 20.12 -6.44
N SER A 256 -12.83 18.94 -5.79
CA SER A 256 -13.80 17.89 -6.11
C SER A 256 -14.01 16.99 -4.90
N ASP A 257 -15.15 16.28 -4.86
CA ASP A 257 -15.42 15.26 -3.83
C ASP A 257 -15.16 13.84 -4.36
N VAL A 258 -15.04 12.89 -3.43
CA VAL A 258 -14.94 11.45 -3.72
C VAL A 258 -16.26 10.97 -4.33
N ALA A 259 -16.20 10.20 -5.41
CA ALA A 259 -17.39 9.56 -5.97
C ALA A 259 -17.96 8.51 -4.99
N THR A 260 -19.26 8.55 -4.75
CA THR A 260 -19.99 7.60 -3.90
C THR A 260 -20.91 6.73 -4.75
N TYR A 261 -21.06 5.47 -4.36
CA TYR A 261 -21.98 4.52 -5.00
C TYR A 261 -22.94 3.98 -3.97
N SER A 262 -24.20 3.84 -4.34
CA SER A 262 -25.14 3.09 -3.51
C SER A 262 -24.70 1.63 -3.48
N ASP A 263 -24.58 1.09 -2.28
CA ASP A 263 -24.37 -0.34 -2.03
C ASP A 263 -25.65 -1.18 -2.25
N GLY A 264 -26.74 -0.57 -2.74
CA GLY A 264 -28.05 -1.19 -2.90
C GLY A 264 -28.78 -1.43 -1.56
N CYS A 265 -28.20 -1.01 -0.44
CA CYS A 265 -28.73 -1.15 0.92
C CYS A 265 -29.06 0.20 1.58
N GLY A 266 -28.82 1.32 0.89
CA GLY A 266 -29.23 2.67 1.34
C GLY A 266 -28.20 3.40 2.20
N GLY A 267 -26.92 3.08 2.04
CA GLY A 267 -25.78 3.89 2.53
C GLY A 267 -25.26 4.85 1.48
#